data_AF-A0AAD2UYD4-F1
#
_entry.id   AF-A0AAD2UYD4-F1
#
_cell.length_a   1.000
_cell.length_b   1.000
_cell.length_c   1.000
_cell.angle_alpha   90.00
_cell.angle_beta   90.00
_cell.angle_gamma   90.00
#
_symmetry.space_group_name_H-M   'P 1'
#
loop_
_entity.id
_entity.type
_entity.pdbx_description
1 polymer ?
#
loop_
_entity_poly.entity_id
_entity_poly.type
_entity_poly.pdbx_seq_one_letter_code
_entity_poly.pdbx_strand_id
1 'polypeptide(L)' 'MKTINVKATYRFKTPGLRNIALTAPYFHDAQAENLNQAVEMMLKYQVGTNLLPQDINYIVAFLESLTGEYIPHQ' A
#
# COMPACT_ATOMS: atom_id res chain seq x y z
N MET A 1 12.71 4.18 33.51
CA MET A 1 11.47 4.52 32.79
C MET A 1 11.81 4.93 31.36
N LYS A 2 11.41 4.16 30.35
CA LYS A 2 11.49 4.58 28.94
C LYS A 2 10.22 5.38 28.65
N THR A 3 10.33 6.69 28.45
CA THR A 3 9.20 7.57 28.16
C THR A 3 8.51 7.07 26.88
N ILE A 4 7.27 6.61 27.01
CA ILE A 4 6.43 6.21 25.88
C ILE A 4 6.11 7.48 25.10
N ASN A 5 6.76 7.67 23.96
CA ASN A 5 6.53 8.82 23.10
C ASN A 5 5.19 8.63 22.37
N VAL A 6 4.13 9.23 22.91
CA VAL A 6 2.75 9.15 22.41
C VAL A 6 2.62 9.63 20.95
N LYS A 7 3.59 10.41 20.43
CA LYS A 7 3.62 10.82 19.01
C LYS A 7 3.98 9.69 18.04
N ALA A 8 4.55 8.58 18.51
CA ALA A 8 4.93 7.45 17.66
C ALA A 8 3.78 6.44 17.44
N THR A 9 2.71 6.52 18.23
CA THR A 9 1.64 5.51 18.29
C THR A 9 0.84 5.36 16.98
N TYR A 10 0.90 6.35 16.09
CA TYR A 10 0.20 6.35 14.79
C TYR A 10 1.13 6.41 13.58
N ARG A 11 2.43 6.19 13.78
CA ARG A 11 3.41 6.18 12.69
C ARG A 11 3.75 4.75 12.33
N PHE A 12 3.49 4.38 11.08
CA PHE A 12 3.85 3.08 10.53
C PHE A 12 5.03 3.24 9.57
N LYS A 13 5.86 2.20 9.48
CA LYS A 13 6.94 2.14 8.49
C LYS A 13 6.31 2.00 7.10
N THR A 14 6.80 2.77 6.13
CA THR A 14 6.42 2.60 4.72
C THR A 14 6.82 1.20 4.24
N PRO A 15 5.87 0.36 3.81
CA PRO A 15 6.16 -0.98 3.31
C PRO A 15 6.83 -0.93 1.93
N GLY A 16 7.59 -1.96 1.59
CA GLY A 16 7.98 -2.20 0.20
C GLY A 16 6.77 -2.68 -0.61
N LEU A 17 6.71 -2.31 -1.90
CA LEU A 17 5.56 -2.61 -2.76
C LEU A 17 5.82 -3.75 -3.77
N ARG A 18 6.94 -4.47 -3.65
CA ARG A 18 7.21 -5.66 -4.48
C ARG A 18 6.19 -6.75 -4.14
N ASN A 19 5.62 -7.39 -5.16
CA ASN A 19 4.58 -8.42 -5.04
C ASN A 19 3.29 -7.92 -4.37
N ILE A 20 3.03 -6.62 -4.33
CA ILE A 20 1.89 -6.05 -3.60
C ILE A 20 0.54 -6.58 -4.08
N ALA A 21 0.41 -6.89 -5.37
CA ALA A 21 -0.82 -7.46 -5.91
C ALA A 21 -1.22 -8.82 -5.29
N LEU A 22 -0.27 -9.50 -4.62
CA LEU A 22 -0.48 -10.81 -4.00
C LEU A 22 -0.62 -10.74 -2.47
N THR A 23 -0.62 -9.54 -1.88
CA THR A 23 -0.58 -9.37 -0.42
C THR A 23 -1.82 -8.67 0.13
N ALA A 24 -2.97 -8.82 -0.54
CA ALA A 24 -4.25 -8.40 0.03
C ALA A 24 -4.57 -9.24 1.30
N PRO A 25 -5.32 -8.68 2.26
CA PRO A 25 -5.81 -7.30 2.34
C PRO A 25 -4.71 -6.29 2.73
N TYR A 26 -4.92 -5.01 2.41
CA TYR A 26 -3.93 -3.94 2.56
C TYR A 26 -4.09 -3.14 3.85
N PHE A 27 -3.03 -2.41 4.21
CA PHE A 27 -2.86 -1.66 5.46
C PHE A 27 -2.63 -2.55 6.69
N HIS A 28 -2.33 -1.92 7.83
CA HIS A 28 -1.98 -2.60 9.09
C HIS A 28 -3.19 -3.23 9.78
N ASP A 29 -4.40 -2.86 9.35
CA ASP A 29 -5.69 -3.25 9.90
C ASP A 29 -6.61 -3.87 8.83
N ALA A 30 -6.06 -4.26 7.67
CA ALA A 30 -6.76 -4.93 6.57
C ALA A 30 -7.95 -4.14 5.98
N GLN A 31 -7.94 -2.80 6.07
CA GLN A 31 -9.07 -1.95 5.68
C GLN A 31 -9.39 -1.92 4.17
N ALA A 32 -8.43 -2.25 3.30
CA ALA A 32 -8.66 -2.26 1.85
C ALA A 32 -8.53 -3.68 1.30
N GLU A 33 -9.52 -4.10 0.52
CA GLU A 33 -9.60 -5.46 -0.02
C GLU A 33 -8.85 -5.60 -1.35
N ASN A 34 -8.72 -4.50 -2.10
CA ASN A 34 -8.08 -4.48 -3.41
C ASN A 34 -7.15 -3.26 -3.58
N LEU A 35 -6.26 -3.31 -4.58
CA LEU A 35 -5.26 -2.26 -4.83
C LEU A 35 -5.90 -0.90 -5.14
N ASN A 36 -7.05 -0.88 -5.81
CA ASN A 36 -7.72 0.36 -6.16
C ASN A 36 -8.15 1.12 -4.89
N GLN A 37 -8.84 0.43 -3.96
CA GLN A 37 -9.19 0.99 -2.65
C GLN A 37 -7.94 1.44 -1.87
N ALA A 38 -6.86 0.64 -1.89
CA ALA A 38 -5.63 1.01 -1.20
C ALA A 38 -5.00 2.30 -1.77
N VAL A 39 -4.97 2.46 -3.10
CA VAL A 39 -4.47 3.67 -3.78
C VAL A 39 -5.36 4.88 -3.46
N GLU A 40 -6.68 4.73 -3.53
CA GLU A 40 -7.62 5.80 -3.19
C GLU A 40 -7.47 6.29 -1.74
N MET A 41 -7.34 5.35 -0.79
CA MET A 41 -7.11 5.69 0.62
C MET A 41 -5.77 6.39 0.84
N MET A 42 -4.71 5.98 0.14
CA MET A 42 -3.41 6.67 0.22
C MET A 42 -3.47 8.09 -0.35
N LEU A 43 -4.11 8.28 -1.50
CA LEU A 43 -4.30 9.59 -2.11
C LEU A 43 -5.07 10.53 -1.17
N LYS A 44 -6.14 10.03 -0.55
CA LYS A 44 -6.96 10.81 0.39
C LYS A 44 -6.23 11.15 1.69
N TYR A 45 -5.64 10.17 2.36
CA TYR A 45 -5.16 10.34 3.74
C TYR A 45 -3.69 10.75 3.86
N GLN A 46 -2.84 10.36 2.90
CA GLN A 46 -1.41 10.69 2.95
C GLN A 46 -1.06 11.89 2.07
N VAL A 47 -1.64 11.98 0.87
CA VAL A 47 -1.34 13.06 -0.08
C VAL A 47 -2.32 14.23 0.06
N GLY A 48 -3.59 13.95 0.34
CA GLY A 48 -4.64 14.96 0.45
C GLY A 48 -5.17 15.42 -0.92
N THR A 49 -5.19 14.53 -1.92
CA THR A 49 -5.66 14.84 -3.27
C THR A 49 -6.55 13.74 -3.84
N ASN A 50 -7.30 14.06 -4.88
CA ASN A 50 -8.06 13.10 -5.68
C ASN A 50 -7.54 13.13 -7.11
N LEU A 51 -7.32 11.95 -7.69
CA LEU A 51 -6.96 11.80 -9.09
C LEU A 51 -8.17 11.35 -9.91
N LEU A 52 -8.08 11.47 -11.23
CA LEU A 52 -9.08 10.89 -12.13
C LEU A 52 -9.02 9.35 -12.01
N PRO A 53 -10.14 8.65 -12.22
CA PRO A 53 -10.16 7.18 -12.17
C PRO A 53 -9.13 6.53 -13.11
N GLN A 54 -8.86 7.16 -14.24
CA GLN A 54 -7.87 6.68 -15.20
C GLN A 54 -6.43 6.72 -14.65
N ASP A 55 -6.07 7.76 -13.90
CA ASP A 55 -4.75 7.87 -13.27
C ASP A 55 -4.59 6.84 -12.14
N ILE A 56 -5.66 6.60 -11.38
CA ILE A 56 -5.70 5.53 -10.37
C ILE A 56 -5.46 4.17 -11.06
N ASN A 57 -6.11 3.91 -12.19
CA ASN A 57 -5.92 2.68 -12.94
C ASN A 57 -4.47 2.51 -13.44
N TYR A 58 -3.81 3.59 -13.86
CA TYR A 58 -2.39 3.53 -14.24
C TYR A 58 -1.48 3.21 -13.05
N ILE A 59 -1.77 3.77 -11.88
CA ILE A 59 -1.04 3.44 -10.65
C ILE A 59 -1.25 1.97 -10.29
N VAL A 60 -2.50 1.48 -10.31
CA VAL A 60 -2.81 0.08 -10.03
C VAL A 60 -2.08 -0.85 -11.01
N ALA A 61 -2.14 -0.58 -12.31
CA ALA A 61 -1.44 -1.36 -13.33
C ALA A 61 0.08 -1.38 -13.11
N PHE A 62 0.66 -0.23 -12.71
CA PHE A 62 2.07 -0.19 -12.33
C PHE A 62 2.35 -1.06 -11.10
N LEU A 63 1.52 -1.00 -10.05
CA LEU A 63 1.69 -1.83 -8.86
C LEU A 63 1.56 -3.34 -9.14
N GLU A 64 0.65 -3.72 -10.03
CA GLU A 64 0.51 -5.10 -10.50
C GLU A 64 1.78 -5.60 -11.20
N SER A 65 2.44 -4.72 -11.97
CA SER A 65 3.71 -5.04 -12.65
C SER A 65 4.88 -5.29 -11.71
N LEU A 66 4.76 -4.96 -10.42
CA LEU A 66 5.80 -5.21 -9.40
C LEU A 66 5.80 -6.65 -8.88
N THR A 67 4.98 -7.52 -9.46
CA THR A 67 4.87 -8.94 -9.12
C THR A 67 5.95 -9.73 -9.85
N GLY A 68 6.88 -10.30 -9.09
CA GLY A 68 7.89 -11.21 -9.61
C GLY A 68 7.45 -12.67 -9.55
N GLU A 69 7.99 -13.50 -10.44
CA GLU A 69 7.85 -14.95 -10.40
C GLU A 69 8.95 -15.57 -9.55
N TYR A 70 8.60 -16.53 -8.70
CA TYR A 70 9.58 -17.34 -7.99
C TYR A 70 9.90 -18.57 -8.84
N ILE A 71 11.15 -18.66 -9.30
CA ILE A 71 11.66 -19.83 -10.02
C ILE A 71 12.55 -20.61 -9.04
N PRO A 72 12.14 -21.80 -8.55
CA PRO A 72 12.99 -22.63 -7.72
C PRO A 72 14.23 -23.05 -8.50
N HIS A 73 15.42 -22.94 -7.89
CA HIS A 73 16.65 -23.46 -8.48
C HIS A 73 16.62 -25.00 -8.44
N GLN A 74 16.92 -25.64 -9.58
CA GLN A 74 17.13 -27.09 -9.69
C GLN A 74 18.49 -27.50 -9.11
#